data_AF-A0A7K3LWX5-F1
#
_entry.id   AF-A0A7K3LWX5-F1
#
_cell.length_a   1.000
_cell.length_b   1.000
_cell.length_c   1.000
_cell.angle_alpha   90.00
_cell.angle_beta   90.00
_cell.angle_gamma   90.00
#
_symmetry.space_group_name_H-M   'P 1'
#
loop_
_entity.id
_entity.type
_entity.pdbx_description
1 polymer ?
#
loop_
_entity_poly.entity_id
_entity_poly.type
_entity_poly.pdbx_seq_one_letter_code
_entity_poly.pdbx_strand_id
1 'polypeptide(L)'
;MSHLELYIKGLRFKDRQPWDDDCMASGLSVYETKEAAEQKRGATGGMRRLKIAEGDVTGLGRIATTPPKNSAGHQTWWVPEEVDPEQIFTVVDP
;
A
#
# COMPACT_ATOMS: atom_id res chain seq x y z
N MET A 1 -3.56 11.46 -28.29
CA MET A 1 -3.34 10.01 -28.44
C MET A 1 -3.49 9.38 -27.08
N SER A 2 -4.39 8.41 -26.95
CA SER A 2 -4.67 7.70 -25.71
C SER A 2 -3.57 6.68 -25.40
N HIS A 3 -3.53 6.24 -24.14
CA HIS A 3 -2.58 5.23 -23.67
C HIS A 3 -2.68 3.90 -24.44
N LEU A 4 -3.91 3.54 -24.85
CA LEU A 4 -4.20 2.33 -25.63
C LEU A 4 -3.57 2.39 -27.03
N GLU A 5 -3.54 3.57 -27.65
CA GLU A 5 -2.95 3.76 -29.00
C GLU A 5 -1.43 3.62 -28.99
N LEU A 6 -0.76 3.93 -27.88
CA LEU A 6 0.69 3.76 -27.73
C LEU A 6 1.07 2.29 -27.50
N TYR A 7 0.23 1.54 -26.77
CA TYR A 7 0.39 0.11 -26.52
C TYR A 7 0.25 -0.72 -27.81
N ILE A 8 -0.80 -0.48 -28.60
CA ILE A 8 -1.02 -1.15 -29.89
C ILE A 8 0.14 -0.90 -30.87
N LYS A 9 0.80 0.25 -30.76
CA LYS A 9 1.93 0.64 -31.63
C LYS A 9 3.28 0.05 -31.20
N GLY A 10 3.34 -0.80 -30.16
CA GLY A 10 4.57 -1.50 -29.76
C GLY A 10 5.66 -0.58 -29.19
N LEU A 11 5.34 0.67 -28.86
CA LEU A 11 6.22 1.61 -28.18
C LEU A 11 6.29 1.24 -26.69
N ARG A 12 6.98 0.16 -26.36
CA ARG A 12 7.21 -0.24 -24.97
C ARG A 12 8.12 0.78 -24.30
N PHE A 13 7.62 1.45 -23.26
CA PHE A 13 8.48 2.11 -22.28
C PHE A 13 9.36 1.03 -21.65
N LYS A 14 10.69 1.18 -21.79
CA LYS A 14 11.69 0.14 -21.50
C LYS A 14 11.83 -0.18 -19.99
N ASP A 15 11.05 0.49 -19.15
CA ASP A 15 11.23 0.50 -17.69
C ASP A 15 9.91 0.28 -16.91
N ARG A 16 8.87 -0.30 -17.53
CA ARG A 16 7.62 -0.57 -16.82
C ARG A 16 7.76 -1.74 -15.84
N GLN A 17 7.54 -1.48 -14.56
CA GLN A 17 7.46 -2.51 -13.53
C GLN A 17 6.10 -3.22 -13.60
N PRO A 18 5.98 -4.50 -13.17
CA PRO A 18 4.74 -5.30 -13.29
C PRO A 18 3.49 -4.73 -12.60
N TRP A 19 3.60 -3.60 -11.91
CA TRP A 19 2.53 -2.90 -11.21
C TRP A 19 2.24 -1.51 -11.80
N ASP A 20 2.90 -1.12 -12.91
CA ASP A 20 2.67 0.17 -13.59
C ASP A 20 1.42 0.19 -14.47
N ASP A 21 0.82 -0.98 -14.73
CA ASP A 21 -0.46 -1.13 -15.42
C ASP A 21 -1.63 -1.29 -14.44
N ASP A 22 -1.34 -1.58 -13.16
CA ASP A 22 -2.33 -1.54 -12.10
C ASP A 22 -2.55 -0.05 -11.78
N CYS A 23 -3.71 0.51 -12.14
CA CYS A 23 -4.09 1.83 -11.64
C CYS A 23 -4.27 1.69 -10.12
N MET A 24 -3.19 1.92 -9.38
CA MET A 24 -3.13 1.56 -7.98
C MET A 24 -3.89 2.63 -7.16
N ALA A 25 -5.17 2.39 -6.90
CA ALA A 25 -5.98 3.13 -5.94
C ALA A 25 -5.26 3.24 -4.58
N SER A 26 -5.55 4.27 -3.78
CA SER A 26 -4.92 4.63 -2.50
C SER A 26 -4.27 3.46 -1.72
N GLY A 27 -2.97 3.22 -1.94
CA GLY A 27 -2.23 2.19 -1.23
C GLY A 27 -2.11 2.52 0.26
N LEU A 28 -2.38 1.54 1.11
CA LEU A 28 -2.31 1.69 2.55
C LEU A 28 -0.94 1.21 3.05
N SER A 29 -0.34 2.01 3.93
CA SER A 29 0.88 1.61 4.63
C SER A 29 0.54 0.62 5.74
N VAL A 30 1.01 -0.62 5.61
CA VAL A 30 0.82 -1.68 6.60
C VAL A 30 2.17 -2.13 7.16
N TYR A 31 2.12 -2.68 8.37
CA TYR A 31 3.28 -3.15 9.13
C TYR A 31 2.98 -4.53 9.70
N GLU A 32 4.00 -5.40 9.73
CA GLU A 32 3.85 -6.77 10.24
C GLU A 32 3.57 -6.82 11.75
N THR A 33 4.01 -5.80 12.50
CA THR A 33 3.84 -5.74 13.95
C THR A 33 3.29 -4.40 14.39
N LYS A 34 2.54 -4.43 15.51
CA LYS A 34 2.00 -3.23 16.15
C LYS A 34 3.12 -2.28 16.58
N GLU A 35 4.22 -2.81 17.11
CA GLU A 35 5.36 -2.01 17.57
C GLU A 35 6.01 -1.23 16.42
N ALA A 36 6.09 -1.82 15.22
CA ALA A 36 6.60 -1.13 14.04
C ALA A 36 5.66 0.01 13.61
N ALA A 37 4.34 -0.21 13.65
CA ALA A 37 3.35 0.82 13.38
C ALA A 37 3.42 1.95 14.41
N GLU A 38 3.55 1.63 15.70
CA GLU A 38 3.69 2.60 16.79
C GLU A 38 4.97 3.44 16.67
N GLN A 39 6.10 2.81 16.38
CA GLN A 39 7.36 3.50 16.16
C GLN A 39 7.24 4.50 15.01
N LYS A 40 6.58 4.09 13.91
CA LYS A 40 6.44 4.94 12.73
C LYS A 40 5.43 6.08 12.91
N ARG A 41 4.35 5.81 13.63
CA ARG A 41 3.39 6.80 14.11
C ARG A 41 4.06 7.86 14.99
N GLY A 42 4.91 7.45 15.94
CA GLY A 42 5.64 8.35 16.83
C GLY A 42 6.70 9.20 16.12
N ALA A 43 7.39 8.62 15.14
CA ALA A 43 8.41 9.31 14.35
C ALA A 43 7.83 10.36 13.39
N THR A 44 6.62 10.15 12.86
CA THR A 44 6.03 10.99 11.83
C THR A 44 5.05 12.00 12.44
N GLY A 45 5.43 13.28 12.45
CA GLY A 45 4.68 14.33 13.17
C GLY A 45 3.17 14.37 12.89
N GLY A 46 2.76 14.23 11.61
CA GLY A 46 1.35 14.22 11.23
C GLY A 46 0.58 12.96 11.63
N MET A 47 1.27 11.83 11.83
CA MET A 47 0.68 10.54 12.20
C MET A 47 0.52 10.38 13.70
N ARG A 48 1.24 11.14 14.54
CA ARG A 48 1.21 11.01 16.02
C ARG A 48 -0.19 11.04 16.64
N ARG A 49 -1.12 11.74 15.99
CA ARG A 49 -2.52 11.91 16.42
C ARG A 49 -3.48 10.86 15.85
N LEU A 50 -3.02 10.01 14.95
CA LEU A 50 -3.83 9.00 14.29
C LEU A 50 -3.87 7.72 15.11
N LYS A 51 -4.98 7.02 15.05
CA LYS A 51 -5.13 5.70 15.68
C LYS A 51 -4.52 4.63 14.79
N ILE A 52 -4.09 3.53 15.40
CA ILE A 52 -3.63 2.35 14.67
C ILE A 52 -4.85 1.46 14.44
N ALA A 53 -4.90 0.81 13.27
CA ALA A 53 -5.88 -0.22 12.99
C ALA A 53 -5.16 -1.53 12.68
N GLU A 54 -5.74 -2.64 13.13
CA GLU A 54 -5.23 -4.00 12.95
C GLU A 54 -6.22 -4.81 12.10
N GLY A 55 -5.70 -5.63 11.20
CA GLY A 55 -6.50 -6.42 10.27
C GLY A 55 -5.66 -7.48 9.57
N ASP A 56 -6.32 -8.51 9.02
CA ASP A 56 -5.67 -9.57 8.24
C ASP A 56 -5.80 -9.29 6.74
N VAL A 57 -4.65 -9.14 6.08
CA VAL A 57 -4.52 -8.85 4.65
C VAL A 57 -4.04 -10.04 3.83
N THR A 58 -3.97 -11.25 4.41
CA THR A 58 -3.38 -12.44 3.77
C THR A 58 -4.22 -13.01 2.61
N GLY A 59 -5.46 -12.55 2.44
CA GLY A 59 -6.38 -13.05 1.39
C GLY A 59 -6.91 -12.02 0.39
N LEU A 60 -6.90 -10.73 0.74
CA LEU A 60 -7.51 -9.66 -0.08
C LEU A 60 -6.46 -8.65 -0.50
N GLY A 61 -6.52 -8.19 -1.75
CA GLY A 61 -5.61 -7.19 -2.28
C GLY A 61 -4.22 -7.72 -2.63
N ARG A 62 -3.28 -6.80 -2.82
CA ARG A 62 -1.89 -7.10 -3.17
C ARG A 62 -0.94 -6.43 -2.19
N ILE A 63 -0.16 -7.22 -1.48
CA ILE A 63 0.94 -6.72 -0.65
C ILE A 63 2.18 -6.60 -1.54
N ALA A 64 2.75 -5.41 -1.59
CA ALA A 64 4.02 -5.15 -2.22
C ALA A 64 4.98 -4.56 -1.18
N THR A 65 6.12 -5.21 -1.00
CA THR A 65 7.21 -4.62 -0.22
C THR A 65 7.66 -3.37 -0.93
N THR A 66 7.49 -2.21 -0.27
CA THR A 66 7.98 -0.95 -0.81
C THR A 66 9.48 -0.90 -0.54
N PRO A 67 10.36 -0.93 -1.57
CA PRO A 67 11.79 -0.78 -1.32
C PRO A 67 12.05 0.70 -0.99
N PRO A 68 12.77 1.07 0.10
CA PRO A 68 14.23 0.92 0.13
C PRO A 68 14.88 0.73 1.54
N LYS A 69 16.22 0.65 1.55
CA LYS A 69 17.24 0.45 2.64
C LYS A 69 16.93 0.81 4.12
N ASN A 70 15.89 1.58 4.45
CA ASN A 70 15.69 2.19 5.78
C ASN A 70 14.30 1.92 6.41
N SER A 71 13.46 1.08 5.80
CA SER A 71 12.12 0.76 6.31
C SER A 71 11.88 -0.75 6.34
N ALA A 72 12.70 -1.45 7.12
CA ALA A 72 12.43 -2.86 7.44
C ALA A 72 11.01 -2.98 8.03
N GLY A 73 10.18 -3.86 7.45
CA GLY A 73 8.81 -4.13 7.90
C GLY A 73 7.73 -3.17 7.38
N HIS A 74 8.04 -2.19 6.51
CA HIS A 74 7.01 -1.40 5.84
C HIS A 74 6.58 -2.06 4.53
N GLN A 75 5.29 -2.30 4.40
CA GLN A 75 4.67 -2.85 3.21
C GLN A 75 3.58 -1.89 2.73
N THR A 76 3.34 -1.89 1.43
CA THR A 76 2.15 -1.25 0.86
C THR A 76 1.13 -2.32 0.53
N TRP A 77 -0.08 -2.15 1.04
CA TRP A 77 -1.21 -2.99 0.73
C TRP A 77 -2.15 -2.25 -0.22
N TRP A 78 -2.38 -2.84 -1.38
CA TRP A 78 -3.29 -2.34 -2.41
C TRP A 78 -4.62 -3.04 -2.27
N VAL A 79 -5.64 -2.27 -1.92
CA VAL A 79 -7.00 -2.76 -1.68
C VAL A 79 -7.73 -2.93 -3.02
N PRO A 80 -8.45 -4.03 -3.26
CA PRO A 80 -9.34 -4.13 -4.42
C PRO A 80 -10.40 -3.02 -4.39
N GLU A 81 -10.82 -2.50 -5.54
CA GLU A 81 -11.75 -1.37 -5.62
C GLU A 81 -13.10 -1.66 -4.94
N GLU A 82 -13.52 -2.92 -4.90
CA GLU A 82 -14.80 -3.35 -4.34
C GLU A 82 -14.76 -3.63 -2.83
N VAL A 83 -13.59 -3.45 -2.20
CA VAL A 83 -13.36 -3.80 -0.80
C VAL A 83 -13.19 -2.54 0.03
N ASP A 84 -14.05 -2.38 1.03
CA ASP A 84 -13.91 -1.31 2.02
C ASP A 84 -12.86 -1.72 3.07
N PRO A 85 -11.76 -0.95 3.24
CA PRO A 85 -10.76 -1.22 4.27
C PRO A 85 -11.35 -1.30 5.69
N GLU A 86 -12.43 -0.59 5.99
CA GLU A 86 -13.07 -0.63 7.31
C GLU A 86 -13.66 -2.02 7.66
N GLN A 87 -13.89 -2.86 6.65
CA GLN A 87 -14.34 -4.25 6.85
C GLN A 87 -13.19 -5.19 7.25
N ILE A 88 -11.95 -4.80 6.97
CA ILE A 88 -10.75 -5.61 7.20
C ILE A 88 -10.02 -5.15 8.45
N PHE A 89 -10.01 -3.85 8.71
CA PHE A 89 -9.27 -3.24 9.80
C PHE A 89 -10.19 -2.78 10.93
N THR A 90 -9.83 -3.15 12.15
CA THR A 90 -10.45 -2.62 13.37
C THR A 90 -9.49 -1.64 14.03
N VAL A 91 -9.99 -0.45 14.38
CA VAL A 91 -9.21 0.53 15.13
C VAL A 91 -8.90 -0.01 16.52
N VAL A 92 -7.61 -0.18 16.80
CA VAL A 92 -7.10 -0.62 18.10
C VAL A 92 -6.52 0.59 18.82
N ASP A 93 -7.34 1.22 19.66
CA ASP A 93 -6.83 2.21 20.62
C ASP A 93 -5.98 1.49 21.68
N PRO A 94 -4.78 1.97 22.01
CA PRO A 94 -4.23 1.87 23.35
C PRO A 94 -4.93 2.86 24.31
#